data_AF-A0A7X9DFN8-F1
#
_entry.id   AF-A0A7X9DFN8-F1
#
_cell.length_a   1.000
_cell.length_b   1.000
_cell.length_c   1.000
_cell.angle_alpha   90.00
_cell.angle_beta   90.00
_cell.angle_gamma   90.00
#
_symmetry.space_group_name_H-M   'P 1'
#
loop_
_entity.id
_entity.type
_entity.pdbx_description
1 polymer ?
#
loop_
_entity_poly.entity_id
_entity_poly.type
_entity_poly.pdbx_seq_one_letter_code
_entity_poly.pdbx_strand_id
1 'polypeptide(L)'
;KVLNIKVGRVGGLYYAKKMIELCRKSNIEYWVGSMMESGISKILHVHLASLKDTYIPGDLSSSNRYFKRDIIKPEIIVRNGIIKVPESYGLGVDVDEVSLKNYTIDYKKIGDNSI
;
A
#
# COMPACT_ATOMS: atom_id res chain seq x y z
N LYS A 1 -21.69 6.88 9.84
CA LYS A 1 -21.48 6.12 8.58
C LYS A 1 -19.98 6.07 8.35
N VAL A 2 -19.41 4.91 8.04
CA VAL A 2 -17.95 4.75 7.90
C VAL A 2 -17.62 4.06 6.58
N LEU A 3 -16.59 4.52 5.88
CA LEU A 3 -16.16 3.97 4.59
C LEU A 3 -14.79 3.29 4.69
N ASN A 4 -14.72 2.01 4.31
CA ASN A 4 -13.45 1.34 4.03
C ASN A 4 -12.99 1.72 2.62
N ILE A 5 -11.82 2.38 2.50
CA ILE A 5 -11.21 2.76 1.23
C ILE A 5 -10.11 1.75 0.88
N LYS A 6 -10.26 1.08 -0.26
CA LYS A 6 -9.26 0.17 -0.83
C LYS A 6 -8.77 0.74 -2.16
N VAL A 7 -7.49 1.07 -2.26
CA VAL A 7 -6.91 1.82 -3.39
C VAL A 7 -7.15 1.10 -4.72
N GLY A 8 -6.88 -0.21 -4.78
CA GLY A 8 -7.12 -1.00 -5.99
C GLY A 8 -8.59 -1.07 -6.40
N ARG A 9 -9.51 -1.20 -5.43
CA ARG A 9 -10.97 -1.28 -5.70
C ARG A 9 -11.52 -0.04 -6.39
N VAL A 10 -10.96 1.12 -6.08
CA VAL A 10 -11.47 2.42 -6.56
C VAL A 10 -10.74 2.91 -7.81
N GLY A 11 -9.82 2.12 -8.37
CA GLY A 11 -9.09 2.48 -9.58
C GLY A 11 -7.81 3.31 -9.33
N GLY A 12 -7.24 3.25 -8.13
CA GLY A 12 -5.94 3.84 -7.82
C GLY A 12 -5.98 5.09 -6.94
N LEU A 13 -4.79 5.66 -6.71
CA LEU A 13 -4.58 6.71 -5.70
C LEU A 13 -5.35 8.01 -6.00
N TYR A 14 -5.50 8.37 -7.27
CA TYR A 14 -6.25 9.57 -7.68
C TYR A 14 -7.70 9.52 -7.16
N TYR A 15 -8.39 8.40 -7.42
CA TYR A 15 -9.76 8.21 -6.99
C TYR A 15 -9.87 7.99 -5.48
N ALA A 16 -8.91 7.28 -4.86
CA ALA A 16 -8.84 7.16 -3.40
C ALA A 16 -8.77 8.55 -2.72
N LYS A 17 -7.92 9.46 -3.22
CA LYS A 17 -7.85 10.84 -2.75
C LYS A 17 -9.18 11.57 -2.92
N LYS A 18 -9.82 11.48 -4.08
CA LYS A 18 -11.14 12.11 -4.33
C LYS A 18 -12.21 11.61 -3.36
N MET A 19 -12.22 10.32 -3.05
CA MET A 19 -13.15 9.73 -2.10
C MET A 19 -12.89 10.20 -0.66
N ILE A 20 -11.63 10.32 -0.26
CA ILE A 20 -11.26 10.88 1.06
C ILE A 20 -11.75 12.33 1.18
N GLU A 21 -11.53 13.16 0.15
CA GLU A 21 -12.02 14.55 0.13
C GLU A 21 -13.56 14.62 0.21
N LEU A 22 -14.27 13.70 -0.44
CA LEU A 22 -15.71 13.60 -0.33
C LEU A 22 -16.14 13.20 1.09
N CYS A 23 -15.46 12.23 1.70
CA CYS A 23 -15.71 11.80 3.07
C CYS A 23 -15.56 12.98 4.05
N ARG A 24 -14.48 13.76 3.92
CA ARG A 24 -14.23 14.99 4.70
C ARG A 24 -15.36 16.01 4.54
N LYS A 25 -15.77 16.32 3.30
CA LYS A 25 -16.84 17.29 3.02
C LYS A 25 -18.20 16.84 3.52
N SER A 26 -18.44 15.54 3.58
CA SER A 26 -19.73 14.95 3.97
C SER A 26 -19.77 14.48 5.43
N ASN A 27 -18.73 14.75 6.23
CA ASN A 27 -18.59 14.24 7.61
C ASN A 27 -18.79 12.72 7.70
N ILE A 28 -18.20 11.98 6.75
CA ILE A 28 -18.17 10.52 6.73
C ILE A 28 -16.77 10.10 7.19
N GLU A 29 -16.70 9.29 8.23
CA GLU A 29 -15.46 8.69 8.70
C GLU A 29 -14.93 7.67 7.69
N TYR A 30 -13.61 7.51 7.60
CA TYR A 30 -13.01 6.53 6.71
C TYR A 30 -11.76 5.89 7.31
N TRP A 31 -11.41 4.73 6.77
CA TRP A 31 -10.16 4.05 7.08
C TRP A 31 -9.61 3.33 5.84
N VAL A 32 -8.33 3.00 5.86
CA VAL A 32 -7.61 2.40 4.72
C VAL A 32 -7.59 0.87 4.86
N GLY A 33 -8.31 0.18 3.97
CA GLY A 33 -8.31 -1.27 3.90
C GLY A 33 -7.22 -1.86 3.00
N SER A 34 -7.07 -3.18 3.07
CA SER A 34 -6.10 -3.98 2.32
C SER A 34 -6.80 -5.16 1.63
N MET A 35 -6.11 -5.77 0.67
CA MET A 35 -6.51 -6.92 -0.15
C MET A 35 -5.42 -8.01 -0.18
N MET A 36 -4.67 -8.21 0.92
CA MET A 36 -3.54 -9.17 0.96
C MET A 36 -2.45 -8.83 -0.07
N GLU A 37 -2.07 -7.56 -0.15
CA GLU A 37 -1.10 -7.10 -1.13
C GLU A 37 0.34 -7.48 -0.77
N SER A 38 1.17 -7.62 -1.82
CA SER A 38 2.63 -7.57 -1.69
C SER A 38 3.08 -6.22 -1.16
N GLY A 39 4.34 -6.13 -0.72
CA GLY A 39 4.90 -4.94 -0.13
C GLY A 39 4.82 -3.69 -1.02
N ILE A 40 4.91 -3.85 -2.36
CA ILE A 40 4.81 -2.73 -3.31
C ILE A 40 3.49 -1.98 -3.15
N SER A 41 2.35 -2.70 -3.12
CA SER A 41 1.06 -2.04 -2.95
C SER A 41 0.74 -1.77 -1.48
N LYS A 42 1.18 -2.62 -0.56
CA LYS A 42 0.91 -2.41 0.88
C LYS A 42 1.58 -1.14 1.41
N ILE A 43 2.79 -0.81 0.95
CA ILE A 43 3.47 0.41 1.40
C ILE A 43 2.74 1.69 0.94
N LEU A 44 2.10 1.66 -0.22
CA LEU A 44 1.20 2.75 -0.66
C LEU A 44 0.04 2.93 0.33
N HIS A 45 -0.50 1.84 0.86
CA HIS A 45 -1.57 1.89 1.86
C HIS A 45 -1.05 2.38 3.22
N VAL A 46 0.19 2.04 3.60
CA VAL A 46 0.85 2.60 4.80
C VAL A 46 0.97 4.12 4.70
N HIS A 47 1.43 4.64 3.56
CA HIS A 47 1.47 6.09 3.29
C HIS A 47 0.09 6.73 3.36
N LEU A 48 -0.94 6.10 2.77
CA LEU A 48 -2.29 6.65 2.81
C LEU A 48 -2.91 6.62 4.21
N ALA A 49 -2.62 5.58 4.99
CA ALA A 49 -3.13 5.41 6.35
C ALA A 49 -2.46 6.35 7.37
N SER A 50 -1.33 6.98 7.02
CA SER A 50 -0.68 7.96 7.88
C SER A 50 -1.35 9.35 7.88
N LEU A 51 -2.44 9.51 7.13
CA LEU A 51 -3.31 10.67 7.23
C LEU A 51 -3.90 10.76 8.65
N LYS A 52 -3.90 11.98 9.22
CA LYS A 52 -4.27 12.23 10.62
C LYS A 52 -5.75 12.01 10.95
N ASP A 53 -6.61 11.95 9.93
CA ASP A 53 -8.06 11.85 10.05
C ASP A 53 -8.61 10.46 9.69
N THR A 54 -7.75 9.45 9.69
CA THR A 54 -8.22 8.05 9.65
C THR A 54 -8.98 7.73 10.95
N TYR A 55 -10.14 7.08 10.81
CA TYR A 55 -11.06 6.85 11.92
C TYR A 55 -10.59 5.73 12.87
N ILE A 56 -10.06 4.65 12.29
CA ILE A 56 -9.58 3.46 13.00
C ILE A 56 -8.31 2.93 12.33
N PRO A 57 -7.53 2.09 13.04
CA PRO A 57 -6.40 1.38 12.43
C PRO A 57 -6.82 0.64 11.15
N GLY A 58 -5.98 0.72 10.11
CA GLY A 58 -6.23 0.04 8.85
C GLY A 58 -5.93 -1.46 8.87
N ASP A 59 -6.27 -2.15 7.78
CA ASP A 59 -5.97 -3.59 7.58
C ASP A 59 -4.47 -3.79 7.22
N LEU A 60 -3.57 -3.15 7.97
CA LEU A 60 -2.14 -3.14 7.67
C LEU A 60 -1.39 -4.02 8.66
N SER A 61 -0.58 -4.93 8.12
CA SER A 61 0.13 -5.95 8.88
C SER A 61 1.52 -6.14 8.32
N SER A 62 2.40 -6.74 9.14
CA SER A 62 3.74 -7.14 8.72
C SER A 62 3.66 -8.01 7.45
N SER A 63 4.65 -7.91 6.57
CA SER A 63 4.75 -8.73 5.36
C SER A 63 4.67 -10.22 5.68
N ASN A 64 5.35 -10.64 6.75
CA ASN A 64 5.38 -12.03 7.23
C ASN A 64 4.05 -12.60 7.73
N ARG A 65 2.98 -11.80 7.82
CA ARG A 65 1.63 -12.31 8.08
C ARG A 65 1.12 -13.15 6.91
N TYR A 66 1.48 -12.78 5.68
CA TYR A 66 0.94 -13.39 4.46
C TYR A 66 2.01 -14.11 3.64
N PHE A 67 3.24 -13.60 3.63
CA PHE A 67 4.30 -14.13 2.78
C PHE A 67 5.52 -14.48 3.62
N LYS A 68 6.11 -15.66 3.40
CA LYS A 68 7.38 -16.03 4.05
C LYS A 68 8.51 -15.05 3.69
N ARG A 69 8.46 -14.48 2.49
CA ARG A 69 9.36 -13.45 1.97
C ARG A 69 8.56 -12.55 1.03
N ASP A 70 8.67 -11.24 1.22
CA ASP A 70 8.05 -10.24 0.35
C ASP A 70 8.96 -9.92 -0.86
N ILE A 71 8.47 -9.05 -1.75
CA ILE A 71 9.20 -8.59 -2.95
C ILE A 71 9.74 -7.15 -2.80
N ILE A 72 9.81 -6.64 -1.57
CA ILE A 72 10.41 -5.33 -1.26
C ILE A 72 11.48 -5.45 -0.18
N LYS A 73 12.36 -4.46 -0.10
CA LYS A 73 13.33 -4.27 0.97
C LYS A 73 13.41 -2.78 1.38
N PRO A 74 13.35 -2.46 2.69
CA PRO A 74 13.00 -3.36 3.79
C PRO A 74 11.53 -3.83 3.71
N GLU A 75 11.25 -5.01 4.27
CA GLU A 75 9.88 -5.50 4.43
C GLU A 75 9.09 -4.64 5.44
N ILE A 76 7.76 -4.69 5.35
CA ILE A 76 6.88 -4.01 6.31
C ILE A 76 6.87 -4.79 7.61
N ILE A 77 7.21 -4.11 8.71
CA ILE A 77 7.22 -4.69 10.05
C ILE A 77 6.33 -3.85 10.96
N VAL A 78 5.37 -4.52 11.62
CA VAL A 78 4.59 -3.96 12.72
C VAL A 78 5.34 -4.18 14.02
N ARG A 79 5.57 -3.10 14.79
CA ARG A 79 6.11 -3.15 16.14
C ARG A 79 5.13 -2.47 17.08
N ASN A 80 4.66 -3.18 18.10
CA ASN A 80 3.67 -2.67 19.08
C ASN A 80 2.43 -2.05 18.41
N GLY A 81 1.91 -2.68 17.36
CA GLY A 81 0.76 -2.19 16.61
C GLY A 81 1.04 -1.01 15.65
N ILE A 82 2.31 -0.59 15.51
CA ILE A 82 2.70 0.57 14.70
C ILE A 82 3.59 0.12 13.54
N ILE A 83 3.36 0.71 12.36
CA ILE A 83 4.24 0.60 11.20
C ILE A 83 4.95 1.95 11.03
N LYS A 84 6.27 1.93 10.87
CA LYS A 84 7.01 3.15 10.51
C LYS A 84 6.76 3.46 9.02
N VAL A 85 6.27 4.67 8.74
CA VAL A 85 6.14 5.17 7.37
C VAL A 85 7.54 5.46 6.81
N PRO A 86 7.90 4.96 5.62
CA PRO A 86 9.17 5.31 4.97
C PRO A 86 9.26 6.80 4.66
N GLU A 87 10.48 7.36 4.72
CA GLU A 87 10.72 8.81 4.54
C GLU A 87 11.38 9.15 3.20
N SER A 88 11.90 8.16 2.47
CA SER A 88 12.53 8.35 1.16
C SER A 88 11.49 8.53 0.04
N TYR A 89 11.96 8.96 -1.13
CA TYR A 89 11.11 9.29 -2.27
C TYR A 89 10.26 8.10 -2.77
N GLY A 90 9.11 8.43 -3.36
CA GLY A 90 8.20 7.44 -3.94
C GLY A 90 7.57 6.55 -2.86
N LEU A 91 7.68 5.23 -3.02
CA LEU A 91 7.21 4.27 -2.02
C LEU A 91 8.12 4.21 -0.78
N GLY A 92 9.35 4.69 -0.91
CA GLY A 92 10.36 4.70 0.14
C GLY A 92 10.96 3.31 0.48
N VAL A 93 10.79 2.35 -0.42
CA VAL A 93 11.35 1.00 -0.35
C VAL A 93 11.84 0.58 -1.74
N ASP A 94 12.80 -0.33 -1.78
CA ASP A 94 13.30 -0.91 -3.03
C ASP A 94 12.59 -2.23 -3.33
N VAL A 95 12.57 -2.60 -4.61
CA VAL A 95 12.17 -3.96 -5.02
C VAL A 95 13.29 -4.94 -4.65
N ASP A 96 12.92 -6.07 -4.05
CA ASP A 96 13.82 -7.22 -3.94
C ASP A 96 13.77 -8.02 -5.25
N GLU A 97 14.59 -7.61 -6.20
CA GLU A 97 14.67 -8.21 -7.54
C GLU A 97 14.92 -9.72 -7.52
N VAL A 98 15.63 -10.23 -6.51
CA VAL A 98 15.87 -11.68 -6.36
C VAL A 98 14.56 -12.38 -6.03
N SER A 99 13.81 -11.87 -5.05
CA SER A 99 12.50 -12.42 -4.68
C SER A 99 11.49 -12.27 -5.80
N LEU A 100 11.43 -11.09 -6.42
CA LEU A 100 10.54 -10.82 -7.54
C LEU A 100 10.78 -11.83 -8.66
N LYS A 101 12.04 -12.03 -9.07
CA LYS A 101 12.40 -13.02 -10.10
C LYS A 101 12.03 -14.45 -9.69
N ASN A 102 12.27 -14.83 -8.43
CA ASN A 102 11.96 -16.17 -7.94
C ASN A 102 10.46 -16.48 -7.95
N TYR A 103 9.60 -15.48 -7.71
CA TYR A 103 8.14 -15.65 -7.71
C TYR A 103 7.48 -15.35 -9.05
N THR A 104 8.24 -14.89 -10.05
CA THR A 104 7.72 -14.58 -11.39
C THR A 104 7.52 -15.87 -12.18
N ILE A 105 6.28 -16.12 -12.62
CA ILE A 105 5.93 -17.27 -13.48
C ILE A 105 5.95 -16.93 -14.97
N ASP A 106 5.76 -15.65 -15.32
CA ASP A 106 5.77 -15.14 -16.69
C ASP A 106 6.20 -13.67 -16.68
N TYR A 107 6.87 -13.22 -17.73
CA TYR A 107 7.34 -11.85 -17.89
C TYR A 107 7.32 -11.45 -19.35
N LYS A 108 6.66 -10.31 -19.62
CA LYS A 108 6.65 -9.68 -20.94
C LYS A 108 7.04 -8.22 -20.81
N LYS A 109 8.06 -7.81 -21.55
CA LYS A 109 8.42 -6.40 -21.73
C LYS A 109 7.60 -5.82 -22.88
N ILE A 110 7.00 -4.66 -22.65
CA ILE A 110 6.21 -3.92 -23.66
C ILE A 110 6.80 -2.51 -23.76
N GLY A 111 7.20 -2.09 -24.97
CA GLY A 111 7.84 -0.79 -25.25
C GLY A 111 9.29 -0.92 -25.76
N ASP A 112 9.71 0.02 -26.62
CA ASP A 112 11.06 0.05 -27.22
C ASP A 112 12.07 0.83 -26.36
N ASN A 113 13.32 0.39 -26.36
CA ASN A 113 14.45 0.96 -25.60
C ASN A 113 14.93 2.34 -26.12
N SER A 114 14.12 3.10 -26.86
CA SER A 114 14.51 4.43 -27.35
C SER A 114 14.26 5.50 -26.28
N ILE A 115 15.26 5.71 -25.43
CA ILE A 115 15.56 7.03 -24.83
C ILE A 115 16.90 7.46 -25.40
#